data_AF-V6AVS5-F1
#
_entry.id   AF-V6AVS5-F1
#
_cell.length_a   1.000
_cell.length_b   1.000
_cell.length_c   1.000
_cell.angle_alpha   90.00
_cell.angle_beta   90.00
_cell.angle_gamma   90.00
#
_symmetry.space_group_name_H-M   'P 1'
#
loop_
_entity.id
_entity.type
_entity.pdbx_description
1 polymer ?
#
loop_
_entity_poly.entity_id
_entity_poly.type
_entity_poly.pdbx_seq_one_letter_code
_entity_poly.pdbx_strand_id
1 'polypeptide(L)'
;MHKNQRGHPVEEILKILSSQTLNSISFDDAVAKTYFFHKISMLLRIPTLYFDFDMLYSGYTTSGILEKGESTEIIVPTADRIKEDLAAGVEKISLNKYLVIFDSLNGFFTMLDQKDAGRLVNSMVMLLASAGRYSSSTILIGSISKFREGQGWILSALGRRVIEIEKMNIISVKKQESYFQLSLVDHNNFTKSSIQFDLDAM
;
A
#
# COMPACT_ATOMS: atom_id res chain seq x y z
N MET A 1 -36.12 -8.75 18.39
CA MET A 1 -35.67 -7.77 17.38
C MET A 1 -34.15 -7.69 17.41
N HIS A 2 -33.46 -8.48 16.58
CA HIS A 2 -32.00 -8.38 16.43
C HIS A 2 -31.70 -7.30 15.40
N LYS A 3 -31.23 -6.14 15.84
CA LYS A 3 -30.58 -5.17 14.94
C LYS A 3 -29.23 -5.76 14.56
N ASN A 4 -29.09 -6.14 13.29
CA ASN A 4 -27.82 -6.53 12.68
C ASN A 4 -26.81 -5.38 12.85
N GLN A 5 -25.74 -5.64 13.59
CA GLN A 5 -24.52 -4.83 13.55
C GLN A 5 -23.73 -5.23 12.30
N ARG A 6 -24.06 -4.66 11.13
CA ARG A 6 -23.10 -4.57 10.02
C ARG A 6 -22.40 -3.23 10.18
N GLY A 7 -21.08 -3.24 10.39
CA GLY A 7 -20.28 -2.02 10.43
C GLY A 7 -20.37 -1.29 9.09
N HIS A 8 -20.16 0.02 9.09
CA HIS A 8 -20.07 0.77 7.83
C HIS A 8 -18.83 0.24 7.06
N PRO A 9 -18.88 0.01 5.73
CA PRO A 9 -17.75 -0.58 4.98
C PRO A 9 -16.40 0.11 5.24
N VAL A 10 -16.44 1.42 5.45
CA VAL A 10 -15.31 2.28 5.83
C VAL A 10 -14.66 1.87 7.16
N GLU A 11 -15.46 1.59 8.19
CA GLU A 11 -14.98 1.17 9.51
C GLU A 11 -14.30 -0.20 9.45
N GLU A 12 -14.83 -1.11 8.62
CA GLU A 12 -14.24 -2.42 8.42
C GLU A 12 -12.91 -2.33 7.66
N ILE A 13 -12.82 -1.49 6.62
CA ILE A 13 -11.57 -1.21 5.91
C ILE A 13 -10.53 -0.62 6.87
N LEU A 14 -10.92 0.38 7.66
CA LEU A 14 -10.09 0.98 8.70
C LEU A 14 -9.57 -0.08 9.68
N LYS A 15 -10.45 -0.97 10.14
CA LYS A 15 -10.07 -2.06 11.06
C LYS A 15 -9.07 -3.02 10.44
N ILE A 16 -9.24 -3.38 9.16
CA ILE A 16 -8.27 -4.22 8.45
C ILE A 16 -6.94 -3.50 8.33
N LEU A 17 -6.92 -2.28 7.78
CA LEU A 17 -5.69 -1.54 7.52
C LEU A 17 -4.93 -1.15 8.79
N SER A 18 -5.63 -0.92 9.90
CA SER A 18 -5.02 -0.59 11.20
C SER A 18 -4.63 -1.81 12.04
N SER A 19 -5.07 -3.02 11.67
CA SER A 19 -4.73 -4.24 12.40
C SER A 19 -3.24 -4.60 12.32
N GLN A 20 -2.54 -4.10 11.31
CA GLN A 20 -1.09 -4.18 11.16
C GLN A 20 -0.54 -2.84 10.65
N THR A 21 0.67 -2.49 11.05
CA THR A 21 1.37 -1.33 10.49
C THR A 21 1.61 -1.48 9.00
N LEU A 22 1.95 -2.69 8.55
CA LEU A 22 2.35 -2.98 7.18
C LEU A 22 1.28 -3.81 6.46
N ASN A 23 0.81 -3.33 5.31
CA ASN A 23 -0.23 -3.95 4.51
C ASN A 23 0.23 -4.07 3.05
N SER A 24 0.27 -5.28 2.51
CA SER A 24 0.54 -5.54 1.09
C SER A 24 -0.75 -5.40 0.34
N ILE A 25 -0.75 -4.55 -0.67
CA ILE A 25 -1.87 -4.39 -1.59
C ILE A 25 -1.49 -5.08 -2.89
N SER A 26 -2.08 -6.24 -3.12
CA SER A 26 -1.94 -7.00 -4.36
C SER A 26 -3.02 -6.61 -5.34
N PHE A 27 -2.64 -6.37 -6.59
CA PHE A 27 -3.52 -5.93 -7.66
C PHE A 27 -3.13 -6.63 -8.97
N ASP A 28 -4.12 -6.78 -9.84
CA ASP A 28 -3.92 -7.35 -11.19
C ASP A 28 -3.63 -6.26 -12.23
N ASP A 29 -3.99 -5.01 -11.94
CA ASP A 29 -3.92 -3.88 -12.86
C ASP A 29 -3.42 -2.60 -12.15
N ALA A 30 -2.53 -1.86 -12.83
CA ALA A 30 -1.89 -0.67 -12.28
C ALA A 30 -2.88 0.51 -12.14
N VAL A 31 -3.90 0.59 -13.00
CA VAL A 31 -4.94 1.62 -12.89
C VAL A 31 -5.82 1.34 -11.67
N ALA A 32 -6.28 0.11 -11.48
CA ALA A 32 -7.05 -0.31 -10.30
C ALA A 32 -6.33 0.01 -8.99
N LYS A 33 -5.04 -0.32 -8.90
CA LYS A 33 -4.14 0.04 -7.79
C LYS A 33 -4.17 1.54 -7.49
N THR A 34 -3.95 2.36 -8.53
CA THR A 34 -3.86 3.82 -8.41
C THR A 34 -5.18 4.41 -7.90
N TYR A 35 -6.31 3.99 -8.48
CA TYR A 35 -7.64 4.43 -8.02
C TYR A 35 -7.93 3.98 -6.58
N PHE A 36 -7.54 2.76 -6.22
CA PHE A 36 -7.70 2.25 -4.85
C PHE A 36 -6.92 3.11 -3.85
N PHE A 37 -5.64 3.35 -4.09
CA PHE A 37 -4.80 4.17 -3.23
C PHE A 37 -5.31 5.60 -3.10
N HIS A 38 -5.71 6.20 -4.23
CA HIS A 38 -6.33 7.51 -4.23
C HIS A 38 -7.58 7.54 -3.35
N LYS A 39 -8.53 6.63 -3.55
CA LYS A 39 -9.78 6.58 -2.79
C LYS A 39 -9.54 6.31 -1.30
N ILE A 40 -8.61 5.42 -0.95
CA ILE A 40 -8.24 5.19 0.45
C ILE A 40 -7.64 6.44 1.09
N SER A 41 -6.77 7.18 0.38
CA SER A 41 -6.22 8.43 0.92
C SER A 41 -7.31 9.48 1.20
N MET A 42 -8.29 9.61 0.29
CA MET A 42 -9.44 10.51 0.45
C MET A 42 -10.36 10.09 1.60
N LEU A 43 -10.54 8.77 1.77
CA LEU A 43 -11.40 8.21 2.79
C LEU A 43 -10.84 8.41 4.20
N LEU A 44 -9.55 8.15 4.37
CA LEU A 44 -8.90 8.14 5.69
C LEU A 44 -8.69 9.55 6.25
N ARG A 45 -8.60 10.58 5.39
CA ARG A 45 -8.43 12.01 5.77
C ARG A 45 -7.31 12.26 6.79
N ILE A 46 -6.28 11.42 6.78
CA ILE A 46 -5.05 11.62 7.55
C ILE A 46 -3.93 12.11 6.63
N PRO A 47 -2.91 12.81 7.15
CA PRO A 47 -1.75 13.19 6.37
C PRO A 47 -1.19 11.99 5.59
N THR A 48 -1.03 12.15 4.28
CA THR A 48 -0.62 11.06 3.40
C THR A 48 0.71 11.38 2.74
N LEU A 49 1.70 10.48 2.88
CA LEU A 49 2.92 10.49 2.08
C LEU A 49 2.76 9.45 0.97
N TYR A 50 2.67 9.91 -0.28
CA TYR A 50 2.51 9.05 -1.45
C TYR A 50 3.83 9.00 -2.23
N PHE A 51 4.56 7.90 -2.10
CA PHE A 51 5.74 7.61 -2.91
C PHE A 51 5.30 6.99 -4.23
N ASP A 52 5.39 7.75 -5.31
CA ASP A 52 5.01 7.35 -6.66
C ASP A 52 6.27 7.04 -7.49
N PHE A 53 6.60 5.75 -7.60
CA PHE A 53 7.76 5.22 -8.32
C PHE A 53 7.46 4.93 -9.79
N ASP A 54 6.20 4.84 -10.20
CA ASP A 54 5.80 4.58 -11.59
C ASP A 54 5.15 5.79 -12.29
N MET A 55 5.06 6.92 -11.60
CA MET A 55 4.57 8.21 -12.07
C MET A 55 3.10 8.21 -12.50
N LEU A 56 2.35 7.13 -12.24
CA LEU A 56 0.97 7.02 -12.72
C LEU A 56 0.04 7.92 -11.91
N TYR A 57 0.18 7.95 -10.58
CA TYR A 57 -0.66 8.78 -9.72
C TYR A 57 -0.35 10.27 -9.86
N SER A 58 0.93 10.62 -9.87
CA SER A 58 1.41 12.00 -10.12
C SER A 58 0.99 12.49 -11.50
N GLY A 59 1.02 11.63 -12.53
CA GLY A 59 0.49 11.95 -13.86
C GLY A 59 -1.02 12.23 -13.86
N TYR A 60 -1.82 11.41 -13.18
CA TYR A 60 -3.26 11.61 -13.06
C TYR A 60 -3.64 12.86 -12.27
N THR A 61 -2.91 13.17 -11.22
CA THR A 61 -3.15 14.39 -10.42
C THR A 61 -2.74 15.65 -11.17
N THR A 62 -1.61 15.63 -11.89
CA THR A 62 -1.15 16.77 -12.71
C THR A 62 -2.09 17.05 -13.88
N SER A 63 -2.67 16.01 -14.48
CA SER A 63 -3.62 16.15 -15.60
C SER A 63 -5.07 16.47 -15.19
N GLY A 64 -5.36 16.49 -13.88
CA GLY A 64 -6.71 16.74 -13.36
C GLY A 64 -7.67 15.54 -13.50
N ILE A 65 -7.16 14.34 -13.80
CA ILE A 65 -7.96 13.11 -13.84
C ILE A 65 -8.36 12.68 -12.43
N LEU A 66 -7.43 12.82 -11.47
CA LEU A 66 -7.68 12.57 -10.05
C LEU A 66 -7.40 13.84 -9.26
N GLU A 67 -8.31 14.20 -8.35
CA GLU A 67 -8.08 15.31 -7.44
C GLU A 67 -7.11 14.89 -6.33
N LYS A 68 -6.04 15.65 -6.13
CA LYS A 68 -5.10 15.39 -5.03
C LYS A 68 -5.73 15.82 -3.71
N GLY A 69 -5.77 14.93 -2.73
CA GLY A 69 -6.19 15.29 -1.36
C GLY A 69 -5.32 16.41 -0.77
N GLU A 70 -5.94 17.35 -0.05
CA GLU A 70 -5.26 18.52 0.51
C GLU A 70 -4.07 18.15 1.41
N SER A 71 -4.22 17.07 2.19
CA SER A 71 -3.22 16.54 3.11
C SER A 71 -2.29 15.48 2.48
N THR A 72 -2.35 15.30 1.15
CA THR A 72 -1.50 14.36 0.42
C THR A 72 -0.27 15.06 -0.15
N GLU A 73 0.89 14.63 0.31
CA GLU A 73 2.20 14.96 -0.25
C GLU A 73 2.59 13.85 -1.25
N ILE A 74 2.78 14.23 -2.51
CA ILE A 74 3.25 13.30 -3.55
C ILE A 74 4.76 13.46 -3.67
N ILE A 75 5.47 12.36 -3.47
CA ILE A 75 6.92 12.24 -3.61
C ILE A 75 7.13 11.39 -4.85
N VAL A 76 7.83 11.93 -5.85
CA VAL A 76 8.20 11.20 -7.08
C VAL A 76 9.71 11.04 -7.06
N PRO A 77 10.24 9.95 -6.47
CA PRO A 77 11.69 9.78 -6.36
C PRO A 77 12.33 9.66 -7.72
N THR A 78 13.53 10.24 -7.86
CA THR A 78 14.39 10.06 -9.04
C THR A 78 15.62 9.26 -8.66
N ALA A 79 16.31 8.66 -9.64
CA ALA A 79 17.48 7.81 -9.37
C ALA A 79 18.59 8.54 -8.57
N ASP A 80 18.74 9.84 -8.79
CA ASP A 80 19.71 10.71 -8.12
C ASP A 80 19.28 11.16 -6.73
N ARG A 81 17.98 11.13 -6.41
CA ARG A 81 17.41 11.63 -5.14
C ARG A 81 16.75 10.57 -4.27
N ILE A 82 16.72 9.32 -4.73
CA ILE A 82 15.98 8.25 -4.09
C ILE A 82 16.36 8.05 -2.62
N LYS A 83 17.63 8.27 -2.26
CA LYS A 83 18.10 8.11 -0.88
C LYS A 83 17.59 9.24 -0.01
N GLU A 84 17.68 10.48 -0.49
CA GLU A 84 17.27 11.69 0.19
C GLU A 84 15.76 11.72 0.39
N ASP A 85 15.00 11.41 -0.66
CA ASP A 85 13.54 11.41 -0.64
C ASP A 85 13.01 10.31 0.32
N LEU A 86 13.63 9.12 0.32
CA LEU A 86 13.29 8.05 1.27
C LEU A 86 13.69 8.40 2.71
N ALA A 87 14.87 9.00 2.93
CA ALA A 87 15.31 9.41 4.25
C ALA A 87 14.39 10.47 4.87
N ALA A 88 14.04 11.51 4.09
CA ALA A 88 13.09 12.53 4.50
C ALA A 88 11.70 11.95 4.79
N GLY A 89 11.28 10.96 3.98
CA GLY A 89 10.09 10.17 4.22
C GLY A 89 10.09 9.46 5.57
N VAL A 90 11.12 8.68 5.83
CA VAL A 90 11.28 7.92 7.09
C VAL A 90 11.35 8.85 8.29
N GLU A 91 12.04 9.99 8.19
CA GLU A 91 12.08 11.01 9.24
C GLU A 91 10.66 11.51 9.58
N LYS A 92 9.88 11.92 8.58
CA LYS A 92 8.49 12.35 8.77
C LYS A 92 7.65 11.26 9.45
N ILE A 93 7.74 10.03 8.95
CA ILE A 93 7.01 8.87 9.49
C ILE A 93 7.42 8.59 10.93
N SER A 94 8.68 8.80 11.30
CA SER A 94 9.16 8.53 12.66
C SER A 94 8.64 9.55 13.68
N LEU A 95 8.26 10.75 13.23
CA LEU A 95 7.85 11.86 14.08
C LEU A 95 6.33 12.01 14.18
N ASN A 96 5.60 11.73 13.11
CA ASN A 96 4.16 11.94 13.04
C ASN A 96 3.44 10.73 12.45
N LYS A 97 2.14 10.64 12.74
CA LYS A 97 1.25 9.64 12.15
C LYS A 97 0.93 9.99 10.70
N TYR A 98 1.18 9.06 9.79
CA TYR A 98 0.85 9.15 8.37
C TYR A 98 0.09 7.93 7.86
N LEU A 99 -0.67 8.13 6.79
CA LEU A 99 -0.86 7.10 5.78
C LEU A 99 0.35 7.15 4.83
N VAL A 100 1.08 6.05 4.73
CA VAL A 100 2.21 5.92 3.80
C VAL A 100 1.77 5.02 2.66
N ILE A 101 1.76 5.54 1.45
CA ILE A 101 1.49 4.78 0.23
C ILE A 101 2.80 4.62 -0.51
N PHE A 102 3.27 3.38 -0.64
CA PHE A 102 4.48 3.01 -1.35
C PHE A 102 4.09 2.37 -2.68
N ASP A 103 4.04 3.20 -3.72
CA ASP A 103 3.42 2.87 -4.99
C ASP A 103 4.41 2.91 -6.18
N SER A 104 4.96 1.81 -6.65
CA SER A 104 4.84 0.44 -6.15
C SER A 104 6.21 -0.10 -5.79
N LEU A 105 6.22 -1.18 -5.01
CA LEU A 105 7.43 -1.94 -4.72
C LEU A 105 8.13 -2.42 -6.00
N ASN A 106 7.34 -2.71 -7.04
CA ASN A 106 7.82 -3.07 -8.36
C ASN A 106 8.56 -1.91 -9.04
N GLY A 107 7.98 -0.70 -9.03
CA GLY A 107 8.64 0.50 -9.54
C GLY A 107 9.93 0.82 -8.79
N PHE A 108 9.88 0.76 -7.45
CA PHE A 108 11.06 0.97 -6.62
C PHE A 108 12.18 -0.02 -6.93
N PHE A 109 11.87 -1.30 -7.06
CA PHE A 109 12.88 -2.31 -7.40
C PHE A 109 13.56 -2.04 -8.75
N THR A 110 12.79 -1.60 -9.75
CA THR A 110 13.32 -1.23 -11.08
C THR A 110 14.26 -0.03 -11.03
N MET A 111 14.09 0.88 -10.07
CA MET A 111 14.98 2.04 -9.88
C MET A 111 16.32 1.69 -9.22
N LEU A 112 16.45 0.51 -8.61
CA LEU A 112 17.64 0.11 -7.87
C LEU A 112 18.60 -0.73 -8.72
N ASP A 113 19.90 -0.58 -8.49
CA ASP A 113 20.93 -1.38 -9.16
C ASP A 113 20.83 -2.88 -8.80
N GLN A 114 21.01 -3.74 -9.79
CA GLN A 114 20.57 -5.14 -9.76
C GLN A 114 21.32 -6.02 -8.75
N LYS A 115 22.54 -5.66 -8.36
CA LYS A 115 23.39 -6.55 -7.54
C LYS A 115 22.87 -6.73 -6.12
N ASP A 116 22.25 -5.69 -5.55
CA ASP A 116 21.78 -5.67 -4.15
C ASP A 116 20.34 -5.14 -3.98
N ALA A 117 19.61 -4.87 -5.07
CA ALA A 117 18.25 -4.33 -5.05
C ALA A 117 17.33 -5.05 -4.06
N GLY A 118 17.29 -6.39 -4.08
CA GLY A 118 16.41 -7.15 -3.18
C GLY A 118 16.71 -6.94 -1.69
N ARG A 119 17.99 -6.77 -1.31
CA ARG A 119 18.39 -6.47 0.08
C ARG A 119 18.00 -5.06 0.46
N LEU A 120 18.17 -4.09 -0.44
CA LEU A 120 17.80 -2.70 -0.22
C LEU A 120 16.28 -2.55 -0.07
N VAL A 121 15.50 -3.19 -0.93
CA VAL A 121 14.04 -3.18 -0.81
C VAL A 121 13.61 -3.78 0.52
N ASN A 122 14.15 -4.94 0.90
CA ASN A 122 13.81 -5.56 2.17
C ASN A 122 14.14 -4.66 3.38
N SER A 123 15.34 -4.08 3.41
CA SER A 123 15.75 -3.16 4.48
C SER A 123 14.86 -1.92 4.53
N MET A 124 14.44 -1.39 3.39
CA MET A 124 13.54 -0.23 3.32
C MET A 124 12.15 -0.57 3.86
N VAL A 125 11.59 -1.71 3.47
CA VAL A 125 10.30 -2.19 4.01
C VAL A 125 10.36 -2.35 5.53
N MET A 126 11.43 -2.96 6.06
CA MET A 126 11.63 -3.11 7.50
C MET A 126 11.80 -1.77 8.22
N LEU A 127 12.52 -0.82 7.62
CA LEU A 127 12.72 0.51 8.18
C LEU A 127 11.40 1.28 8.25
N LEU A 128 10.62 1.27 7.16
CA LEU A 128 9.29 1.85 7.09
C LEU A 128 8.38 1.23 8.15
N ALA A 129 8.31 -0.11 8.22
CA ALA A 129 7.50 -0.81 9.21
C ALA A 129 7.87 -0.46 10.66
N SER A 130 9.16 -0.31 10.96
CA SER A 130 9.64 0.09 12.28
C SER A 130 9.27 1.53 12.62
N ALA A 131 9.55 2.48 11.71
CA ALA A 131 9.20 3.89 11.87
C ALA A 131 7.68 4.08 12.02
N GLY A 132 6.89 3.43 11.18
CA GLY A 132 5.45 3.51 11.22
C GLY A 132 4.84 2.88 12.47
N ARG A 133 5.44 1.81 13.00
CA ARG A 133 4.98 1.22 14.26
C ARG A 133 5.18 2.18 15.43
N TYR A 134 6.29 2.91 15.44
CA TYR A 134 6.58 3.90 16.48
C TYR A 134 5.57 5.06 16.47
N SER A 135 5.20 5.56 15.29
CA SER A 135 4.26 6.68 15.13
C SER A 135 2.79 6.29 14.98
N SER A 136 2.46 5.00 15.08
CA SER A 136 1.11 4.46 14.78
C SER A 136 0.61 4.81 13.36
N SER A 137 1.54 4.88 12.40
CA SER A 137 1.25 5.06 10.98
C SER A 137 0.76 3.77 10.33
N THR A 138 0.06 3.92 9.22
CA THR A 138 -0.39 2.81 8.36
C THR A 138 0.38 2.85 7.06
N ILE A 139 0.98 1.73 6.66
CA ILE A 139 1.82 1.61 5.49
C ILE A 139 1.16 0.65 4.51
N LEU A 140 0.88 1.15 3.32
CA LEU A 140 0.33 0.39 2.20
C LEU A 140 1.42 0.23 1.15
N ILE A 141 1.79 -1.01 0.83
CA ILE A 141 2.78 -1.29 -0.21
C ILE A 141 2.07 -1.92 -1.39
N GLY A 142 2.06 -1.22 -2.51
CA GLY A 142 1.57 -1.76 -3.77
C GLY A 142 2.59 -2.75 -4.34
N SER A 143 2.17 -3.98 -4.60
CA SER A 143 3.06 -4.94 -5.26
C SER A 143 2.30 -6.00 -6.04
N ILE A 144 2.89 -6.48 -7.14
CA ILE A 144 2.42 -7.69 -7.80
C ILE A 144 2.88 -8.87 -6.94
N SER A 145 1.97 -9.36 -6.09
CA SER A 145 2.20 -10.52 -5.24
C SER A 145 1.74 -11.78 -5.98
N LYS A 146 2.55 -12.84 -5.96
CA LYS A 146 2.17 -14.16 -6.49
C LYS A 146 2.26 -15.20 -5.38
N PHE A 147 1.20 -15.96 -5.17
CA PHE A 147 1.25 -17.13 -4.32
C PHE A 147 1.98 -18.27 -5.07
N ARG A 148 2.89 -18.96 -4.38
CA ARG A 148 3.51 -20.19 -4.86
C ARG A 148 3.33 -21.30 -3.83
N GLU A 149 2.78 -22.44 -4.26
CA GLU A 149 2.62 -23.62 -3.41
C GLU A 149 3.96 -24.03 -2.77
N GLY A 150 3.95 -24.31 -1.47
CA GLY A 150 5.14 -24.63 -0.67
C GLY A 150 6.05 -23.43 -0.32
N GLN A 151 5.96 -22.31 -1.04
CA GLN A 151 6.77 -21.10 -0.79
C GLN A 151 6.00 -19.97 -0.10
N GLY A 152 4.67 -19.94 -0.24
CA GLY A 152 3.80 -18.89 0.28
C GLY A 152 3.70 -17.71 -0.70
N TRP A 153 3.28 -16.56 -0.19
CA TRP A 153 3.25 -15.31 -0.98
C TRP A 153 4.65 -14.79 -1.28
N ILE A 154 4.91 -14.51 -2.55
CA ILE A 154 6.16 -13.92 -3.03
C ILE A 154 5.83 -12.57 -3.66
N LEU A 155 6.48 -11.54 -3.13
CA LEU A 155 6.51 -10.23 -3.77
C LEU A 155 7.45 -10.36 -4.98
N SER A 156 6.89 -10.25 -6.19
CA SER A 156 7.62 -10.56 -7.44
C SER A 156 8.94 -9.79 -7.58
N ALA A 157 8.96 -8.53 -7.13
CA ALA A 157 10.14 -7.68 -7.07
C ALA A 157 11.22 -8.13 -6.06
N LEU A 158 10.89 -8.93 -5.05
CA LEU A 158 11.83 -9.30 -3.99
C LEU A 158 12.56 -10.62 -4.23
N GLY A 159 12.05 -11.47 -5.14
CA GLY A 159 12.69 -12.74 -5.56
C GLY A 159 12.95 -13.78 -4.45
N ARG A 160 12.76 -13.44 -3.17
CA ARG A 160 13.03 -14.23 -1.96
C ARG A 160 12.01 -13.88 -0.87
N ARG A 161 11.83 -14.77 0.11
CA ARG A 161 10.97 -14.56 1.29
C ARG A 161 11.47 -13.34 2.09
N VAL A 162 10.62 -12.31 2.22
CA VAL A 162 10.85 -11.19 3.13
C VAL A 162 10.43 -11.58 4.55
N ILE A 163 11.30 -11.30 5.51
CA ILE A 163 11.21 -11.78 6.90
C ILE A 163 9.94 -11.25 7.62
N GLU A 164 9.38 -10.12 7.18
CA GLU A 164 8.15 -9.54 7.76
C GLU A 164 6.85 -9.89 7.03
N ILE A 165 6.85 -10.70 5.95
CA ILE A 165 5.60 -11.11 5.27
C ILE A 165 4.64 -11.80 6.25
N GLU A 166 5.16 -12.54 7.23
CA GLU A 166 4.33 -13.24 8.23
C GLU A 166 3.54 -12.27 9.15
N LYS A 167 3.96 -11.00 9.25
CA LYS A 167 3.30 -9.96 10.05
C LYS A 167 2.59 -8.90 9.20
N MET A 168 2.56 -9.11 7.88
CA MET A 168 1.92 -8.21 6.93
C MET A 168 0.51 -8.71 6.63
N ASN A 169 -0.47 -7.81 6.58
CA ASN A 169 -1.74 -8.16 5.95
C ASN A 169 -1.55 -8.24 4.45
N ILE A 170 -2.07 -9.29 3.80
CA ILE A 170 -2.11 -9.36 2.34
C ILE A 170 -3.54 -9.09 1.92
N ILE A 171 -3.74 -7.98 1.20
CA ILE A 171 -5.05 -7.53 0.74
C ILE A 171 -5.03 -7.59 -0.78
N SER A 172 -5.82 -8.50 -1.33
CA SER A 172 -6.07 -8.53 -2.77
C SER A 172 -7.16 -7.52 -3.10
N VAL A 173 -6.86 -6.63 -4.03
CA VAL A 173 -7.80 -5.64 -4.56
C VAL A 173 -8.13 -6.00 -5.99
N LYS A 174 -9.41 -6.24 -6.25
CA LYS A 174 -9.94 -6.43 -7.59
C LYS A 174 -10.94 -5.33 -7.92
N LYS A 175 -10.70 -4.63 -9.01
CA LYS A 175 -11.66 -3.65 -9.53
C LYS A 175 -12.79 -4.40 -10.22
N GLN A 176 -14.01 -4.08 -9.84
CA GLN A 176 -15.25 -4.42 -10.54
C GLN A 176 -15.80 -3.15 -11.20
N GLU A 177 -16.91 -3.25 -11.93
CA GLU A 177 -17.47 -2.10 -12.66
C GLU A 177 -17.77 -0.91 -11.75
N SER A 178 -18.38 -1.14 -10.59
CA SER A 178 -18.84 -0.08 -9.66
C SER A 178 -18.18 -0.09 -8.27
N TYR A 179 -17.33 -1.08 -7.98
CA TYR A 179 -16.70 -1.21 -6.65
C TYR A 179 -15.34 -1.89 -6.72
N PHE A 180 -14.55 -1.74 -5.67
CA PHE A 180 -13.40 -2.58 -5.37
C PHE A 180 -13.80 -3.73 -4.45
N GLN A 181 -13.43 -4.94 -4.81
CA GLN A 181 -13.48 -6.08 -3.90
C GLN A 181 -12.13 -6.20 -3.20
N LEU A 182 -12.13 -5.99 -1.88
CA LEU A 182 -10.98 -6.20 -1.02
C LEU A 182 -11.12 -7.58 -0.37
N SER A 183 -10.10 -8.41 -0.49
CA SER A 183 -10.03 -9.70 0.18
C SER A 183 -8.79 -9.74 1.07
N LEU A 184 -8.98 -9.90 2.37
CA LEU A 184 -7.89 -10.19 3.30
C LEU A 184 -7.53 -11.65 3.15
N VAL A 185 -6.29 -11.92 2.74
CA VAL A 185 -5.80 -13.26 2.47
C VAL A 185 -4.78 -13.67 3.53
N ASP A 186 -4.81 -14.93 3.92
CA ASP A 186 -3.82 -15.50 4.81
C ASP A 186 -2.55 -15.98 4.08
N HIS A 187 -1.62 -16.52 4.85
CA HIS A 187 -0.34 -17.03 4.34
C HIS A 187 -0.48 -18.26 3.43
N ASN A 188 -1.65 -18.92 3.44
CA ASN A 188 -1.98 -20.10 2.65
C ASN A 188 -2.90 -19.77 1.46
N ASN A 189 -3.08 -18.48 1.14
CA ASN A 189 -3.95 -17.99 0.08
C ASN A 189 -5.46 -18.21 0.34
N PHE A 190 -5.88 -18.42 1.59
CA PHE A 190 -7.30 -18.46 1.94
C PHE A 190 -7.81 -17.06 2.28
N THR A 191 -8.94 -16.70 1.69
CA THR A 191 -9.64 -15.46 2.01
C THR A 191 -10.24 -15.57 3.41
N LYS A 192 -9.74 -14.76 4.34
CA LYS A 192 -10.27 -14.63 5.70
C LYS A 192 -11.53 -13.80 5.76
N SER A 193 -11.58 -12.72 4.98
CA SER A 193 -12.74 -11.83 4.86
C SER A 193 -12.71 -11.10 3.53
N SER A 194 -13.89 -10.69 3.05
CA SER A 194 -14.03 -9.83 1.87
C SER A 194 -14.95 -8.67 2.18
N ILE A 195 -14.58 -7.49 1.67
CA ILE A 195 -15.34 -6.25 1.80
C ILE A 195 -15.50 -5.64 0.41
N GLN A 196 -16.67 -5.06 0.15
CA GLN A 196 -16.90 -4.24 -1.04
C GLN A 196 -16.72 -2.77 -0.69
N PHE A 197 -16.00 -2.06 -1.56
CA PHE A 197 -15.70 -0.65 -1.42
C PHE A 197 -16.15 0.07 -2.69
N ASP A 198 -17.31 0.72 -2.64
CA ASP A 198 -17.93 1.36 -3.80
C ASP A 198 -17.05 2.48 -4.36
N LEU A 199 -16.96 2.56 -5.69
CA LEU A 199 -16.19 3.59 -6.38
C LEU A 199 -16.83 4.98 -6.22
N ASP A 200 -18.16 5.00 -6.09
CA ASP A 200 -19.00 6.21 -6.04
C ASP A 200 -19.34 6.64 -4.59
N ALA A 201 -18.97 5.85 -3.58
CA ALA A 201 -19.16 6.22 -2.19
C ALA A 201 -18.07 7.21 -1.74
N MET A 202 -18.08 8.42 -2.32
CA MET A 202 -17.53 9.70 -1.85
C MET A 202 -17.55 10.73 -2.97
#